data_AF-A0A0F7JY69-F1
#
_entry.id   AF-A0A0F7JY69-F1
#
_cell.length_a   1.000
_cell.length_b   1.000
_cell.length_c   1.000
_cell.angle_alpha   90.00
_cell.angle_beta   90.00
_cell.angle_gamma   90.00
#
_symmetry.space_group_name_H-M   'P 1'
#
loop_
_entity.id
_entity.type
_entity.pdbx_description
1 polymer ?
#
loop_
_entity_poly.entity_id
_entity_poly.type
_entity_poly.pdbx_seq_one_letter_code
_entity_poly.pdbx_strand_id
1 'polypeptide(L)' 'MTKTTPLDWYAEAIPFDELLQIARSHIDQCNARSRPEVYQCALQVVRQKLCPCAASEAQLVNALVDEFLRTGQR' A
#
# COMPACT_ATOMS: atom_id res chain seq x y z
N MET A 1 10.39 13.59 -32.51
CA MET A 1 11.20 12.98 -31.44
C MET A 1 10.65 13.51 -30.12
N THR A 2 9.78 12.76 -29.48
CA THR A 2 9.08 13.15 -28.25
C THR A 2 10.06 13.14 -27.09
N LYS A 3 10.15 14.28 -26.43
CA LYS A 3 11.01 14.57 -25.29
C LYS A 3 10.43 13.82 -24.08
N THR A 4 11.03 12.70 -23.71
CA THR A 4 10.68 11.91 -22.53
C THR A 4 10.78 12.81 -21.30
N THR A 5 9.62 13.21 -20.77
CA THR A 5 9.54 13.99 -19.54
C THR A 5 9.95 13.11 -18.36
N PRO A 6 10.61 13.66 -17.33
CA PRO A 6 11.04 12.91 -16.13
C PRO A 6 9.88 12.43 -15.22
N LEU A 7 8.69 12.23 -15.79
CA LEU A 7 7.47 11.70 -15.17
C LEU A 7 7.17 10.25 -15.61
N ASP A 8 7.91 9.71 -16.58
CA ASP A 8 7.76 8.31 -17.05
C ASP A 8 8.16 7.25 -16.00
N TRP A 9 8.72 7.63 -14.85
CA TRP A 9 9.01 6.70 -13.75
C TRP A 9 7.78 6.46 -12.85
N TYR A 10 6.66 7.13 -13.12
CA TYR A 10 5.44 7.16 -12.29
C TYR A 10 4.16 6.78 -13.05
N ALA A 11 4.25 6.17 -14.24
CA ALA A 11 3.08 5.96 -15.10
C ALA A 11 2.17 4.76 -14.72
N GLU A 12 2.58 3.89 -13.79
CA GLU A 12 1.70 2.86 -13.22
C GLU A 12 1.58 3.08 -11.71
N ALA A 13 0.82 4.11 -11.31
CA ALA A 13 0.28 4.17 -9.97
C ALA A 13 -0.54 2.89 -9.76
N ILE A 14 -0.01 1.93 -8.99
CA ILE A 14 -0.71 0.69 -8.67
C ILE A 14 -2.11 1.08 -8.15
N PRO A 15 -3.19 0.62 -8.80
CA PRO A 15 -4.53 0.95 -8.37
C PRO A 15 -4.74 0.48 -6.93
N PHE A 16 -5.52 1.25 -6.15
CA PHE A 16 -5.70 0.98 -4.72
C PHE A 16 -6.17 -0.45 -4.44
N ASP A 17 -7.06 -1.01 -5.28
CA ASP A 17 -7.51 -2.41 -5.18
C ASP A 17 -6.37 -3.43 -5.30
N GLU A 18 -5.43 -3.21 -6.20
CA GLU A 18 -4.27 -4.09 -6.38
C GLU A 18 -3.31 -3.95 -5.19
N LEU A 19 -3.07 -2.72 -4.73
CA LEU A 19 -2.30 -2.45 -3.52
C LEU A 19 -2.94 -3.11 -2.29
N LEU A 20 -4.28 -3.10 -2.21
CA LEU A 20 -5.06 -3.74 -1.15
C LEU A 20 -4.92 -5.27 -1.19
N GLN A 21 -4.96 -5.90 -2.36
CA GLN A 21 -4.74 -7.35 -2.49
C GLN A 21 -3.32 -7.75 -2.09
N ILE A 22 -2.32 -7.00 -2.53
CA ILE A 22 -0.91 -7.22 -2.15
C ILE A 22 -0.76 -7.04 -0.63
N ALA A 23 -1.29 -5.94 -0.08
CA ALA A 23 -1.24 -5.67 1.34
C ALA A 23 -1.93 -6.76 2.15
N ARG A 24 -3.10 -7.23 1.73
CA ARG A 24 -3.84 -8.31 2.38
C ARG A 24 -3.01 -9.60 2.46
N SER A 25 -2.47 -10.05 1.33
CA SER A 25 -1.61 -11.24 1.30
C SER A 25 -0.40 -11.09 2.21
N HIS A 26 0.21 -9.90 2.28
CA HIS A 26 1.36 -9.65 3.15
C HIS A 26 1.00 -9.57 4.63
N ILE A 27 -0.13 -8.95 4.98
CA ILE A 27 -0.62 -8.84 6.35
C ILE A 27 -1.03 -10.21 6.89
N ASP A 28 -1.68 -11.05 6.06
CA ASP A 28 -2.00 -12.44 6.41
C ASP A 28 -0.72 -13.25 6.66
N GLN A 29 0.30 -13.10 5.81
CA GLN A 29 1.62 -13.72 6.02
C GLN A 29 2.35 -13.19 7.26
N CYS A 30 2.16 -11.91 7.60
CA CYS A 30 2.68 -11.32 8.83
C CYS A 30 2.04 -11.92 10.10
N ASN A 31 0.91 -12.64 9.99
CA ASN A 31 0.12 -13.11 11.14
C ASN A 31 -0.16 -11.96 12.15
N ALA A 32 -0.36 -10.74 11.62
CA ALA A 32 -0.61 -9.55 12.41
C ALA A 32 -2.01 -9.62 13.03
N ARG A 33 -2.12 -9.56 14.37
CA ARG A 33 -3.41 -9.72 15.08
C ARG A 33 -3.92 -8.42 15.68
N SER A 34 -3.07 -7.40 15.75
CA SER A 34 -3.39 -6.09 16.32
C SER A 34 -3.31 -5.00 15.24
N ARG A 35 -4.16 -3.97 15.33
CA ARG A 35 -4.08 -2.77 14.46
C ARG A 35 -2.65 -2.21 14.28
N PRO A 36 -1.83 -2.04 15.33
CA PRO A 36 -0.45 -1.56 15.17
C PRO A 36 0.45 -2.53 14.36
N GLU A 37 0.25 -3.84 14.47
CA GLU A 37 1.00 -4.84 13.69
C GLU A 37 0.57 -4.81 12.22
N VAL A 38 -0.73 -4.72 11.96
CA VAL A 38 -1.30 -4.57 10.62
C VAL A 38 -0.78 -3.29 9.96
N TYR A 39 -0.70 -2.19 10.71
CA TYR A 39 -0.13 -0.93 10.24
C TYR A 39 1.34 -1.06 9.83
N GLN A 40 2.17 -1.73 10.64
CA GLN A 40 3.59 -1.94 10.30
C GLN A 40 3.76 -2.79 9.03
N CYS A 41 2.95 -3.84 8.85
CA CYS A 41 3.01 -4.66 7.65
C CYS A 41 2.49 -3.92 6.41
N ALA A 42 1.38 -3.18 6.53
CA ALA A 42 0.87 -2.33 5.46
C ALA A 42 1.89 -1.24 5.07
N LEU A 43 2.58 -0.65 6.04
CA LEU A 43 3.64 0.33 5.82
C LEU A 43 4.80 -0.26 5.01
N GLN A 44 5.22 -1.49 5.28
CA GLN A 44 6.26 -2.14 4.48
C GLN A 44 5.83 -2.35 3.03
N VAL A 45 4.59 -2.78 2.80
CA VAL A 45 4.04 -2.96 1.45
C VAL A 45 4.01 -1.64 0.70
N VAL A 46 3.48 -0.59 1.33
CA VAL A 46 3.44 0.76 0.77
C VAL A 46 4.86 1.24 0.46
N ARG A 47 5.85 1.07 1.33
CA ARG A 47 7.24 1.48 1.08
C ARG A 47 7.96 0.67 0.00
N GLN A 48 7.59 -0.59 -0.17
CA GLN A 48 8.16 -1.45 -1.22
C GLN A 48 7.52 -1.22 -2.59
N LYS A 49 6.25 -0.80 -2.61
CA LYS A 49 5.45 -0.68 -3.84
C LYS A 49 5.28 0.77 -4.29
N LEU A 50 5.35 1.73 -3.39
CA LEU A 50 5.28 3.16 -3.69
C LEU A 50 6.67 3.78 -3.56
N CYS A 51 6.96 4.64 -4.52
CA CYS A 51 8.23 5.35 -4.55
C CYS A 51 8.20 6.48 -3.48
N PRO A 52 9.32 6.74 -2.77
CA PRO A 52 9.37 7.61 -1.58
C PRO A 52 8.97 9.08 -1.79
N CYS A 53 8.67 9.51 -3.02
CA CYS A 53 8.12 10.85 -3.27
C CYS A 53 6.59 10.93 -3.10
N ALA A 54 5.93 9.80 -2.80
CA ALA A 54 4.51 9.78 -2.49
C ALA A 54 4.26 10.53 -1.17
N ALA A 55 3.84 11.79 -1.28
CA ALA A 55 3.56 12.72 -0.17
C ALA A 55 2.42 12.26 0.77
N SER A 56 1.90 11.04 0.62
CA SER A 56 0.72 10.52 1.31
C SER A 56 0.86 9.06 1.75
N GLU A 57 2.10 8.60 2.01
CA GLU A 57 2.39 7.26 2.57
C GLU A 57 1.51 6.94 3.78
N ALA A 58 1.47 7.80 4.79
CA ALA A 58 0.67 7.59 6.00
C ALA A 58 -0.83 7.51 5.73
N GLN A 59 -1.35 8.27 4.75
CA GLN A 59 -2.77 8.23 4.39
C GLN A 59 -3.11 6.92 3.66
N LEU A 60 -2.25 6.47 2.75
CA LEU A 60 -2.41 5.19 2.05
C LEU A 60 -2.33 3.99 3.01
N VAL A 61 -1.39 4.00 3.95
CA VAL A 61 -1.28 2.95 4.96
C VAL A 61 -2.52 2.90 5.84
N ASN A 62 -3.02 4.05 6.31
CA ASN A 62 -4.24 4.08 7.12
C ASN A 62 -5.46 3.54 6.34
N ALA A 63 -5.61 3.92 5.07
CA ALA A 63 -6.69 3.41 4.22
C ALA A 63 -6.62 1.88 4.04
N LEU A 64 -5.41 1.32 3.84
CA LEU A 64 -5.21 -0.13 3.74
C LEU A 64 -5.55 -0.85 5.06
N VAL A 65 -5.14 -0.29 6.20
CA VAL A 65 -5.41 -0.85 7.54
C VAL A 65 -6.91 -0.85 7.84
N ASP A 66 -7.59 0.26 7.57
CA ASP A 66 -9.04 0.38 7.82
C ASP A 66 -9.83 -0.58 6.92
N GLU A 67 -9.50 -0.69 5.65
CA GLU A 67 -10.18 -1.62 4.73
C GLU A 67 -9.89 -3.09 5.08
N PHE A 68 -8.66 -3.43 5.48
CA PHE A 68 -8.30 -4.77 5.94
C PHE A 68 -9.08 -5.16 7.20
N LEU A 69 -9.14 -4.27 8.20
CA LEU A 69 -9.88 -4.52 9.44
C LEU A 69 -11.41 -4.59 9.19
N ARG A 70 -11.92 -3.82 8.23
CA ARG A 70 -13.34 -3.86 7.85
C ARG A 70 -13.71 -5.17 7.15
N THR A 71 -12.84 -5.70 6.29
CA THR A 71 -13.09 -6.91 5.50
C THR A 71 -12.67 -8.22 6.19
N GLY A 72 -11.77 -8.16 7.19
CA GLY A 72 -11.36 -9.31 8.01
C GLY A 72 -12.34 -9.72 9.11
N GLN A 73 -13.44 -9.00 9.31
CA GLN A 73 -14.52 -9.34 10.26
C GLN A 73 -15.68 -10.14 9.64
N ARG A 74 -15.50 -10.69 8.43
CA ARG A 74 -16.50 -11.55 7.77
C ARG A 74 -16.06 -13.01 7.71
#